data_AF-A0A538HWD3-F1
#
_entry.id   AF-A0A538HWD3-F1
#
_cell.length_a   1.000
_cell.length_b   1.000
_cell.length_c   1.000
_cell.angle_alpha   90.00
_cell.angle_beta   90.00
_cell.angle_gamma   90.00
#
_symmetry.space_group_name_H-M   'P 1'
#
loop_
_entity.id
_entity.type
_entity.pdbx_description
1 polymer ?
#
loop_
_entity_poly.entity_id
_entity_poly.type
_entity_poly.pdbx_seq_one_letter_code
_entity_poly.pdbx_strand_id
1 'polypeptide(L)'
;MKRFINNPTVRGLAIVALIALVVVVLQLESTVATVGGILGIAFYLAIAFFLFLVWRERKSDIETWSERGRRVFYGAIILAVVDIGMLIGLSPSGLDAVAFAVVLIACAYAVWRVWRSEHTYV
;
A
#
# COMPACT_ATOMS: atom_id res chain seq x y z
N MET A 1 -37.36 28.84 26.63
CA MET A 1 -36.58 28.17 25.56
C MET A 1 -35.44 29.02 24.97
N LYS A 2 -35.64 30.32 24.66
CA LYS A 2 -34.59 31.18 24.07
C LYS A 2 -33.30 31.36 24.90
N ARG A 3 -33.37 31.19 26.23
CA ARG A 3 -32.23 31.38 27.15
C ARG A 3 -31.21 30.24 27.10
N PHE A 4 -31.63 29.02 26.74
CA PHE A 4 -30.73 27.87 26.59
C PHE A 4 -29.90 27.93 25.30
N ILE A 5 -30.46 28.50 24.23
CA ILE A 5 -29.80 28.63 22.91
C ILE A 5 -28.66 29.66 22.94
N ASN A 6 -28.76 30.68 23.79
CA ASN A 6 -27.70 31.69 23.98
C ASN A 6 -26.56 31.23 24.90
N ASN A 7 -26.66 30.05 25.51
CA ASN A 7 -25.58 29.53 26.35
C ASN A 7 -24.49 28.93 25.42
N PRO A 8 -23.24 29.42 25.45
CA PRO A 8 -22.19 29.01 24.51
C PRO A 8 -21.97 27.49 24.46
N THR A 9 -22.13 26.82 25.60
CA THR A 9 -21.98 25.36 25.75
C THR A 9 -23.09 24.58 25.06
N VAL A 10 -24.36 24.98 25.26
CA VAL A 10 -25.51 24.34 24.61
C VAL A 10 -25.46 24.53 23.11
N ARG A 11 -25.03 25.71 22.64
CA ARG A 11 -24.86 25.98 21.21
C ARG A 11 -23.74 25.13 20.59
N GLY A 12 -22.60 25.01 21.27
CA GLY A 12 -21.52 24.13 20.85
C GLY A 12 -21.95 22.67 20.79
N LEU A 13 -22.66 22.18 21.82
CA LEU A 13 -23.16 20.82 21.87
C LEU A 13 -24.22 20.53 20.79
N ALA A 14 -25.09 21.50 20.49
CA ALA A 14 -26.05 21.38 19.39
C ALA A 14 -25.37 21.27 18.01
N ILE A 15 -24.28 22.02 17.79
CA ILE A 15 -23.49 21.93 16.55
C ILE A 15 -22.84 20.55 16.43
N VAL A 16 -22.21 20.07 17.52
CA VAL A 16 -21.60 18.72 17.54
C VAL A 16 -22.64 17.64 17.32
N ALA A 17 -23.81 17.74 17.96
CA ALA A 17 -24.91 16.79 17.78
C ALA A 17 -25.43 16.78 16.34
N LEU A 18 -25.51 17.95 15.69
CA LEU A 18 -25.89 18.05 14.28
C LEU A 18 -24.86 17.41 13.36
N ILE A 19 -23.56 17.68 13.57
CA ILE A 19 -22.48 17.05 12.81
C ILE A 19 -22.51 15.53 12.99
N ALA A 20 -22.66 15.05 14.23
CA ALA A 20 -22.77 13.63 14.53
C ALA A 20 -23.96 12.98 13.81
N LEU A 21 -25.12 13.65 13.82
CA LEU A 21 -26.31 13.19 13.10
C LEU A 21 -26.05 13.08 11.59
N VAL A 22 -25.37 14.07 11.00
CA VAL A 22 -24.98 14.01 9.57
C VAL A 22 -24.05 12.82 9.30
N VAL A 23 -23.02 12.61 10.12
CA VAL A 23 -22.08 11.48 9.98
C VAL A 23 -22.80 10.13 10.04
N VAL A 24 -23.76 9.99 10.97
CA VAL A 24 -24.54 8.75 11.15
C VAL A 24 -25.52 8.52 9.99
N VAL A 25 -26.31 9.53 9.63
CA VAL A 25 -27.33 9.42 8.56
C VAL A 25 -26.67 9.10 7.22
N LEU A 26 -25.52 9.71 6.94
CA LEU A 26 -24.80 9.50 5.69
C LEU A 26 -23.80 8.33 5.73
N GLN A 27 -23.70 7.60 6.85
CA GLN A 27 -22.76 6.47 7.04
C GLN A 27 -21.33 6.77 6.56
N LEU A 28 -20.81 7.97 6.89
CA LEU A 28 -19.51 8.43 6.38
C LEU A 28 -18.39 7.46 6.74
N GLU A 29 -18.36 6.98 7.97
CA GLU A 29 -17.34 6.03 8.46
C GLU A 29 -17.31 4.74 7.62
N SER A 30 -18.47 4.08 7.47
CA SER A 30 -18.58 2.84 6.70
C SER A 30 -18.22 3.05 5.24
N THR A 31 -18.66 4.17 4.66
CA THR A 31 -18.38 4.50 3.26
C THR A 31 -16.88 4.73 3.05
N VAL A 32 -16.25 5.53 3.89
CA VAL A 32 -14.81 5.82 3.82
C VAL A 32 -13.99 4.55 4.05
N ALA A 33 -14.35 3.72 5.04
CA ALA A 33 -13.67 2.46 5.31
C ALA A 33 -13.76 1.49 4.12
N THR A 34 -14.95 1.38 3.51
CA THR A 34 -15.19 0.47 2.37
C THR A 34 -14.46 0.96 1.13
N VAL A 35 -14.59 2.25 0.79
CA VAL A 35 -13.91 2.86 -0.35
C VAL A 35 -12.39 2.79 -0.17
N GLY A 36 -11.89 3.08 1.03
CA GLY A 36 -10.48 2.96 1.37
C GLY A 36 -9.97 1.52 1.21
N GLY A 37 -10.71 0.52 1.69
CA GLY A 37 -10.37 -0.89 1.51
C GLY A 37 -10.32 -1.30 0.04
N ILE A 38 -11.33 -0.91 -0.76
CA ILE A 38 -11.37 -1.18 -2.19
C ILE A 38 -10.20 -0.52 -2.92
N LEU A 39 -9.91 0.75 -2.61
CA LEU A 39 -8.78 1.48 -3.18
C LEU A 39 -7.44 0.85 -2.81
N GLY A 40 -7.27 0.38 -1.57
CA GLY A 40 -6.07 -0.34 -1.13
C GLY A 40 -5.84 -1.61 -1.94
N ILE A 41 -6.89 -2.41 -2.14
CA ILE A 41 -6.83 -3.63 -2.97
C ILE A 41 -6.54 -3.27 -4.43
N ALA A 42 -7.22 -2.26 -4.99
CA ALA A 42 -6.99 -1.82 -6.37
C ALA A 42 -5.56 -1.32 -6.58
N PHE A 43 -4.99 -0.59 -5.61
CA PHE A 43 -3.61 -0.12 -5.65
C PHE A 43 -2.61 -1.28 -5.59
N TYR A 44 -2.85 -2.27 -4.71
CA TYR A 44 -2.05 -3.50 -4.66
C TYR A 44 -2.05 -4.23 -6.01
N LEU A 45 -3.24 -4.42 -6.59
CA LEU A 45 -3.39 -5.05 -7.89
C LEU A 45 -2.71 -4.25 -9.01
N ALA A 46 -2.76 -2.92 -8.95
CA ALA A 46 -2.06 -2.06 -9.91
C ALA A 46 -0.54 -2.27 -9.87
N ILE A 47 0.06 -2.34 -8.66
CA ILE A 47 1.50 -2.64 -8.50
C ILE A 47 1.82 -4.04 -9.01
N ALA A 48 1.05 -5.05 -8.59
CA ALA A 48 1.27 -6.44 -9.01
C ALA A 48 1.15 -6.60 -10.54
N PHE A 49 0.16 -5.95 -11.14
CA PHE A 49 -0.06 -5.96 -12.58
C PHE A 49 1.05 -5.21 -13.32
N PHE A 50 1.50 -4.07 -12.80
CA PHE A 50 2.64 -3.35 -13.36
C PHE A 50 3.92 -4.21 -13.36
N LEU A 51 4.25 -4.84 -12.22
CA LEU A 51 5.38 -5.77 -12.14
C LEU A 51 5.23 -6.94 -13.10
N PHE A 52 4.02 -7.47 -13.26
CA PHE A 52 3.73 -8.53 -14.22
C PHE A 52 3.92 -8.09 -15.68
N LEU A 53 3.50 -6.88 -16.04
CA LEU A 53 3.71 -6.32 -17.39
C LEU A 53 5.20 -6.13 -17.68
N VAL A 54 5.93 -5.51 -16.75
CA VAL A 54 7.39 -5.33 -16.87
C VAL A 54 8.09 -6.67 -17.00
N TRP A 55 7.70 -7.65 -16.19
CA TRP A 55 8.23 -9.01 -16.28
C TRP A 55 7.93 -9.64 -17.65
N ARG A 56 6.69 -9.52 -18.14
CA ARG A 56 6.25 -10.10 -19.41
C ARG A 56 7.06 -9.54 -20.57
N GLU A 57 7.31 -8.24 -20.60
CA GLU A 57 8.11 -7.58 -21.64
C GLU A 57 9.58 -8.01 -21.61
N ARG A 58 10.14 -8.23 -20.41
CA ARG A 58 11.56 -8.58 -20.22
C ARG A 58 11.81 -10.08 -20.07
N LYS A 59 10.78 -10.91 -20.25
CA LYS A 59 10.85 -12.37 -20.02
C LYS A 59 11.92 -13.04 -20.89
N SER A 60 12.02 -12.65 -22.16
CA SER A 60 13.03 -13.17 -23.09
C SER A 60 14.44 -12.89 -22.61
N ASP A 61 14.70 -11.69 -22.11
CA ASP A 61 16.03 -11.29 -21.63
C ASP A 61 16.38 -12.05 -20.34
N ILE A 62 15.42 -12.16 -19.42
CA ILE A 62 15.60 -12.86 -18.13
C ILE A 62 15.84 -14.36 -18.33
N GLU A 63 15.31 -14.96 -19.41
CA GLU A 63 15.58 -16.36 -19.74
C GLU A 63 17.04 -16.63 -20.13
N THR A 64 17.76 -15.61 -20.59
CA THR A 64 19.19 -15.72 -20.94
C THR A 64 20.14 -15.52 -19.75
N TRP A 65 19.63 -15.03 -18.62
CA TRP A 65 20.44 -14.77 -17.42
C TRP A 65 20.91 -16.06 -16.74
N SER A 66 21.93 -15.93 -15.90
CA SER A 66 22.39 -17.01 -15.04
C SER A 66 21.25 -17.54 -14.14
N GLU A 67 21.22 -18.87 -13.90
CA GLU A 67 20.20 -19.52 -13.06
C GLU A 67 20.10 -18.89 -11.65
N ARG A 68 21.26 -18.45 -11.11
CA ARG A 68 21.34 -17.77 -9.82
C ARG A 68 20.72 -16.36 -9.88
N GLY A 69 21.05 -15.56 -10.89
CA GLY A 69 20.49 -14.22 -11.08
C GLY A 69 18.98 -14.27 -11.23
N ARG A 70 18.49 -15.23 -12.02
CA ARG A 70 17.06 -15.49 -12.22
C ARG A 70 16.33 -15.80 -10.90
N ARG A 71 16.83 -16.73 -10.09
CA ARG A 71 16.20 -17.08 -8.79
C ARG A 71 16.16 -15.90 -7.82
N VAL A 72 17.24 -15.12 -7.74
CA VAL A 72 17.30 -13.95 -6.85
C VAL A 72 16.32 -12.87 -7.30
N PHE A 73 16.22 -12.60 -8.60
CA PHE A 73 15.29 -11.63 -9.16
C PHE A 73 13.82 -12.00 -8.88
N TYR A 74 13.44 -13.24 -9.19
CA TYR A 74 12.07 -13.72 -8.89
C TYR A 74 11.78 -13.73 -7.39
N GLY A 75 12.74 -14.17 -6.58
CA GLY A 75 12.60 -14.16 -5.12
C GLY A 75 12.39 -12.76 -4.57
N ALA A 76 13.15 -11.77 -5.04
CA ALA A 76 13.01 -10.38 -4.63
C ALA A 76 11.65 -9.78 -5.04
N ILE A 77 11.16 -10.09 -6.24
CA ILE A 77 9.84 -9.63 -6.69
C ILE A 77 8.72 -10.26 -5.85
N ILE A 78 8.75 -11.58 -5.65
CA ILE A 78 7.73 -12.27 -4.84
C ILE A 78 7.73 -11.72 -3.41
N LEU A 79 8.92 -11.53 -2.82
CA LEU A 79 9.05 -10.99 -1.47
C LEU A 79 8.50 -9.56 -1.38
N ALA A 80 8.82 -8.69 -2.34
CA ALA A 80 8.29 -7.33 -2.39
C ALA A 80 6.76 -7.31 -2.51
N VAL A 81 6.18 -8.18 -3.34
CA VAL A 81 4.72 -8.29 -3.49
C VAL A 81 4.07 -8.74 -2.18
N VAL A 82 4.64 -9.76 -1.51
CA VAL A 82 4.14 -10.23 -0.21
C VAL A 82 4.24 -9.14 0.85
N ASP A 83 5.35 -8.41 0.91
CA ASP A 83 5.60 -7.34 1.89
C ASP A 83 4.59 -6.18 1.73
N ILE A 84 4.31 -5.76 0.49
CA ILE A 84 3.25 -4.77 0.19
C ILE A 84 1.87 -5.32 0.54
N GLY A 85 1.61 -6.60 0.26
CA GLY A 85 0.36 -7.26 0.61
C GLY A 85 0.12 -7.27 2.13
N MET A 86 1.19 -7.48 2.92
CA MET A 86 1.14 -7.39 4.37
C MET A 86 0.88 -5.96 4.85
N LEU A 87 1.49 -4.94 4.25
CA LEU A 87 1.24 -3.54 4.60
C LEU A 87 -0.25 -3.19 4.51
N ILE A 88 -0.90 -3.64 3.43
CA ILE A 88 -2.31 -3.31 3.16
C ILE A 88 -3.26 -4.20 3.98
N GLY A 89 -2.95 -5.50 4.12
CA GLY A 89 -3.82 -6.45 4.80
C GLY A 89 -3.76 -6.41 6.32
N LEU A 90 -2.59 -6.12 6.90
CA LEU A 90 -2.37 -6.14 8.36
C LEU A 90 -2.26 -4.74 8.97
N SER A 91 -2.15 -3.70 8.14
CA SER A 91 -1.88 -2.31 8.56
C SER A 91 -0.78 -2.22 9.65
N PRO A 92 0.42 -2.78 9.42
CA PRO A 92 1.49 -2.78 10.41
C PRO A 92 1.88 -1.36 10.82
N SER A 93 2.26 -1.16 12.08
CA SER A 93 2.61 0.15 12.62
C SER A 93 3.86 0.10 13.48
N GLY A 94 4.53 1.25 13.67
CA GLY A 94 5.76 1.34 14.46
C GLY A 94 6.94 0.60 13.79
N LEU A 95 7.53 -0.35 14.51
CA LEU A 95 8.71 -1.11 14.05
C LEU A 95 8.43 -1.94 12.80
N ASP A 96 7.21 -2.44 12.63
CA ASP A 96 6.84 -3.24 11.46
C ASP A 96 6.85 -2.42 10.16
N ALA A 97 6.52 -1.12 10.25
CA ALA A 97 6.61 -0.21 9.10
C ALA A 97 8.08 0.04 8.69
N VAL A 98 9.00 0.02 9.65
CA VAL A 98 10.44 0.11 9.37
C VAL A 98 10.92 -1.20 8.72
N ALA A 99 10.49 -2.35 9.24
CA ALA A 99 10.81 -3.65 8.65
C ALA A 99 10.35 -3.74 7.18
N PHE A 100 9.11 -3.32 6.89
CA PHE A 100 8.59 -3.17 5.53
C PHE A 100 9.52 -2.33 4.65
N ALA A 101 9.86 -1.12 5.09
CA ALA A 101 10.72 -0.23 4.30
C ALA A 101 12.10 -0.86 4.02
N VAL A 102 12.69 -1.51 5.02
CA VAL A 102 14.00 -2.17 4.89
C VAL A 102 13.92 -3.36 3.92
N VAL A 103 12.88 -4.19 4.01
CA VAL A 103 12.67 -5.34 3.12
C VAL A 103 12.46 -4.87 1.68
N LEU A 104 11.62 -3.86 1.47
CA LEU A 104 11.37 -3.29 0.16
C LEU A 104 12.66 -2.71 -0.47
N ILE A 105 13.46 -1.98 0.31
CA ILE A 105 14.76 -1.45 -0.14
C ILE A 105 15.72 -2.59 -0.48
N ALA A 106 15.79 -3.64 0.34
CA ALA A 106 16.64 -4.80 0.08
C ALA A 106 16.23 -5.53 -1.23
N CYS A 107 14.93 -5.65 -1.49
CA CYS A 107 14.43 -6.22 -2.74
C CYS A 107 14.82 -5.37 -3.96
N ALA A 108 14.63 -4.05 -3.88
CA ALA A 108 15.01 -3.13 -4.94
C ALA A 108 16.53 -3.17 -5.21
N TYR A 109 17.35 -3.23 -4.16
CA TYR A 109 18.79 -3.37 -4.27
C TYR A 109 19.20 -4.71 -4.90
N ALA A 110 18.57 -5.81 -4.51
CA ALA A 110 18.84 -7.13 -5.09
C ALA A 110 18.53 -7.16 -6.59
N VAL A 111 17.40 -6.58 -7.00
CA VAL A 111 17.01 -6.44 -8.42
C VAL A 111 18.04 -5.59 -9.18
N TRP A 112 18.39 -4.42 -8.67
CA TRP A 112 19.37 -3.54 -9.30
C TRP A 112 20.75 -4.19 -9.43
N ARG A 113 21.17 -4.93 -8.40
CA ARG A 113 22.44 -5.64 -8.37
C ARG A 113 22.49 -6.76 -9.41
N VAL A 114 21.43 -7.56 -9.52
CA VAL A 114 21.33 -8.62 -10.56
C VAL A 114 21.35 -7.97 -11.95
N TRP A 115 20.56 -6.91 -12.16
CA TRP A 115 20.53 -6.20 -13.43
C TRP A 115 21.91 -5.68 -13.84
N ARG A 116 22.64 -5.02 -12.92
CA ARG A 116 24.01 -4.58 -13.13
C ARG A 116 24.93 -5.75 -13.48
N SER A 117 24.89 -6.85 -12.73
CA SER A 117 25.75 -8.00 -12.99
C SER A 117 25.55 -8.54 -14.40
N GLU A 118 24.32 -8.75 -14.84
CA GLU A 118 24.04 -9.34 -16.16
C GLU A 118 24.31 -8.37 -17.32
N HIS A 119 24.29 -7.04 -17.10
CA HIS A 119 24.57 -6.02 -18.14
C HIS A 119 26.03 -5.55 -18.20
N THR A 120 26.89 -5.98 -17.26
CA THR A 120 28.31 -5.56 -17.24
C THR A 120 29.23 -6.60 -17.88
N TYR A 121 28.71 -7.72 -18.38
CA TYR A 121 29.47 -8.68 -19.18
C TYR A 121 29.35 -8.33 -20.67
N VAL A 122 30.14 -7.33 -21.10
CA VAL A 122 30.50 -7.06 -22.49
C VAL A 122 31.99 -7.34 -22.65
#